data_AF-A0A418NKA1-F1
#
_entry.id   AF-A0A418NKA1-F1
#
_cell.length_a   1.000
_cell.length_b   1.000
_cell.length_c   1.000
_cell.angle_alpha   90.00
_cell.angle_beta   90.00
_cell.angle_gamma   90.00
#
_symmetry.space_group_name_H-M   'P 1'
#
loop_
_entity.id
_entity.type
_entity.pdbx_description
1 polymer ?
#
loop_
_entity_poly.entity_id
_entity_poly.type
_entity_poly.pdbx_seq_one_letter_code
_entity_poly.pdbx_strand_id
1 'polypeptide(L)'
;MVSLSACSHSEPGIEVRTVEVVKEVQKPCPGTPPVRPEPLGPLPTDMRALIAALGAKLGEYTLPGKYADQAEAYVRACPPGD
;
A
#
# COMPACT_ATOMS: atom_id res chain seq x y z
N MET A 1 56.59 -14.57 -40.50
CA MET A 1 56.00 -14.03 -39.27
C MET A 1 54.60 -13.57 -39.61
N VAL A 2 53.57 -14.27 -39.13
CA VAL A 2 52.16 -13.95 -39.41
C VAL A 2 51.70 -12.89 -38.40
N SER A 3 51.38 -11.68 -38.87
CA SER A 3 50.91 -10.58 -38.02
C SER A 3 49.42 -10.73 -37.72
N LEU A 4 49.07 -10.87 -36.44
CA LEU A 4 47.69 -10.89 -35.94
C LEU A 4 47.05 -9.48 -35.93
N SER A 5 46.84 -8.88 -37.10
CA SER A 5 46.18 -7.57 -37.22
C SER A 5 44.65 -7.59 -37.05
N ALA A 6 44.05 -8.77 -36.81
CA ALA A 6 42.60 -8.95 -36.89
C ALA A 6 41.81 -8.64 -35.59
N CYS A 7 42.47 -8.29 -34.48
CA CYS A 7 41.79 -7.97 -33.21
C CYS A 7 41.72 -6.45 -32.92
N SER A 8 42.01 -5.59 -33.90
CA SER A 8 42.03 -4.12 -33.75
C SER A 8 40.63 -3.47 -33.75
N HIS A 9 39.63 -4.09 -33.12
CA HIS A 9 38.33 -3.46 -32.94
C HIS A 9 38.29 -2.86 -31.53
N SER A 10 38.43 -1.53 -31.47
CA SER A 10 38.20 -0.75 -30.25
C SER A 10 36.71 -0.83 -29.94
N GLU A 11 36.34 -1.63 -28.94
CA GLU A 11 35.01 -1.53 -28.34
C GLU A 11 34.84 -0.11 -27.77
N PRO A 12 33.72 0.58 -28.01
CA PRO A 12 33.49 1.88 -27.40
C PRO A 12 33.50 1.71 -25.88
N GLY A 13 34.44 2.39 -25.21
CA GLY A 13 34.59 2.31 -23.76
C GLY A 13 33.32 2.79 -23.05
N ILE A 14 32.89 2.06 -22.03
CA ILE A 14 31.76 2.45 -21.18
C ILE A 14 32.22 3.56 -20.24
N GLU A 15 31.57 4.71 -20.28
CA GLU A 15 31.84 5.81 -19.37
C GLU A 15 30.85 5.79 -18.19
N VAL A 16 31.38 5.68 -16.97
CA VAL A 16 30.59 5.75 -15.74
C VAL A 16 30.69 7.17 -15.19
N ARG A 17 29.55 7.85 -15.05
CA ARG A 17 29.46 9.17 -14.42
C ARG A 17 28.46 9.16 -13.28
N THR A 18 28.78 9.86 -12.20
CA THR A 18 27.83 10.11 -11.10
C THR A 18 26.98 11.31 -11.48
N VAL A 19 25.66 11.15 -11.49
CA VAL A 19 24.71 12.21 -11.79
C VAL A 19 23.79 12.42 -10.58
N GLU A 20 23.55 13.68 -10.23
CA GLU A 20 22.53 14.01 -9.23
C GLU A 20 21.16 13.92 -9.87
N VAL A 21 20.26 13.14 -9.25
CA VAL A 21 18.89 12.95 -9.73
C VAL A 21 17.94 13.33 -8.60
N VAL A 22 17.10 14.34 -8.84
CA VAL A 22 15.97 14.63 -7.97
C VAL A 22 14.89 13.59 -8.27
N LYS A 23 14.65 12.69 -7.32
CA LYS A 23 13.56 11.72 -7.39
C LYS A 23 12.46 12.15 -6.43
N GLU A 24 11.22 12.10 -6.89
CA GLU A 24 10.08 12.17 -5.97
C GLU A 24 10.07 10.89 -5.13
N VAL A 25 10.17 11.06 -3.81
CA VAL A 25 10.08 9.97 -2.85
C VAL A 25 8.73 10.09 -2.17
N GLN A 26 7.95 9.01 -2.20
CA GLN A 26 6.69 8.97 -1.46
C GLN A 26 6.97 9.24 0.02
N LYS A 27 6.32 10.27 0.58
CA LYS A 27 6.43 10.55 2.01
C LYS A 27 5.88 9.35 2.77
N PRO A 28 6.66 8.72 3.67
CA PRO A 28 6.14 7.63 4.48
C PRO A 28 5.00 8.16 5.34
N CYS A 29 3.84 7.51 5.23
CA CYS A 29 2.66 7.79 6.03
C CYS A 29 2.96 7.44 7.50
N PRO A 30 2.87 8.40 8.45
CA PRO A 30 3.13 8.11 9.86
C PRO A 30 2.00 7.31 10.54
N GLY A 31 0.84 7.16 9.90
CA GLY A 31 -0.30 6.42 10.40
C GLY A 31 -0.19 4.92 10.15
N THR A 32 -0.73 4.10 11.05
CA THR A 32 -0.95 2.66 10.80
C THR A 32 -2.37 2.47 10.28
N PRO A 33 -2.58 1.79 9.13
CA PRO A 33 -3.92 1.53 8.63
C PRO A 33 -4.66 0.59 9.59
N PRO A 34 -5.92 0.90 9.96
CA PRO A 34 -6.67 0.03 10.84
C PRO A 34 -7.01 -1.29 10.16
N VAL A 35 -7.08 -2.37 10.96
CA VAL A 35 -7.52 -3.67 10.47
C VAL A 35 -9.02 -3.64 10.26
N ARG A 36 -9.45 -3.96 9.03
CA ARG A 36 -10.87 -4.06 8.71
C ARG A 36 -11.50 -5.24 9.47
N PRO A 37 -12.69 -5.07 10.08
CA PRO A 37 -13.42 -6.19 10.66
C PRO A 37 -13.71 -7.27 9.62
N GLU A 38 -13.65 -8.53 10.04
CA GLU A 38 -13.96 -9.65 9.16
C GLU A 38 -15.38 -9.51 8.59
N PRO A 39 -15.61 -9.81 7.30
CA PRO A 39 -16.94 -9.82 6.72
C PRO A 39 -17.91 -10.71 7.50
N LEU A 40 -19.20 -10.43 7.34
CA LEU A 40 -20.23 -11.35 7.82
C LEU A 40 -20.11 -12.68 7.09
N GLY A 41 -20.14 -13.77 7.85
CA GLY A 41 -20.39 -15.10 7.31
C GLY A 41 -21.84 -15.28 6.84
N PRO A 42 -22.29 -16.52 6.63
CA PRO A 42 -23.67 -16.81 6.28
C PRO A 42 -24.66 -16.16 7.25
N LEU A 43 -25.67 -15.48 6.71
CA LEU A 43 -26.67 -14.80 7.51
C LEU A 43 -27.64 -15.81 8.15
N PRO A 44 -28.01 -15.64 9.43
CA PRO A 44 -29.05 -16.44 10.05
C PRO A 44 -30.40 -16.23 9.33
N THR A 45 -31.20 -17.28 9.22
CA THR A 45 -32.57 -17.21 8.70
C THR A 45 -33.57 -16.75 9.77
N ASP A 46 -33.26 -16.97 11.04
CA ASP A 46 -34.03 -16.41 12.15
C ASP A 46 -33.84 -14.89 12.23
N MET A 47 -34.94 -14.14 12.25
CA MET A 47 -34.91 -12.67 12.20
C MET A 47 -34.25 -12.05 13.43
N ARG A 48 -34.40 -12.64 14.62
CA ARG A 48 -33.75 -12.09 15.83
C ARG A 48 -32.25 -12.29 15.76
N ALA A 49 -31.81 -13.47 15.34
CA ALA A 49 -30.41 -13.78 15.13
C ALA A 49 -29.80 -12.90 14.02
N LEU A 50 -30.54 -12.65 12.93
CA LEU A 50 -30.12 -11.75 11.85
C LEU A 50 -29.89 -10.33 12.37
N ILE A 51 -30.86 -9.76 13.07
CA ILE A 51 -30.76 -8.40 13.63
C ILE A 51 -29.59 -8.30 14.61
N ALA A 52 -29.39 -9.32 15.46
CA ALA A 52 -28.27 -9.37 16.39
C ALA A 52 -26.91 -9.40 15.67
N ALA A 53 -26.77 -10.23 14.63
CA ALA A 53 -25.54 -10.35 13.84
C ALA A 53 -25.22 -9.04 13.10
N LEU A 54 -26.22 -8.42 12.48
CA LEU A 54 -26.08 -7.15 11.78
C LEU A 54 -25.75 -6.01 12.76
N GLY A 55 -26.43 -5.95 13.91
CA GLY A 55 -26.17 -4.94 14.94
C GLY A 55 -24.77 -5.04 15.52
N ALA A 56 -24.29 -6.26 15.78
CA ALA A 56 -22.92 -6.49 16.24
C ALA A 56 -21.88 -6.00 15.22
N LYS A 57 -22.07 -6.33 13.93
CA LYS A 57 -21.14 -5.93 12.87
C LYS A 57 -21.17 -4.44 12.56
N LEU A 58 -22.36 -3.84 12.60
CA LEU A 58 -22.46 -2.39 12.53
C LEU A 58 -21.73 -1.74 13.70
N GLY A 59 -21.85 -2.31 14.90
CA GLY A 59 -21.14 -1.86 16.08
C GLY A 59 -19.61 -1.92 15.93
N GLU A 60 -19.06 -2.99 15.39
CA GLU A 60 -17.64 -3.12 15.06
C GLU A 60 -17.15 -2.06 14.06
N TYR A 61 -18.05 -1.50 13.24
CA TYR A 61 -17.71 -0.50 12.23
C TYR A 61 -17.89 0.93 12.75
N THR A 62 -19.05 1.26 13.35
CA THR A 62 -19.51 2.64 13.57
C THR A 62 -19.44 3.11 15.01
N LEU A 63 -19.22 2.24 16.00
CA LEU A 63 -19.15 2.72 17.39
C LEU A 63 -17.91 3.61 17.59
N PRO A 64 -17.94 4.52 18.59
CA PRO A 64 -16.81 5.39 18.88
C PRO A 64 -15.50 4.62 19.08
N GLY A 65 -14.44 5.08 18.40
CA GLY A 65 -13.11 4.48 18.42
C GLY A 65 -12.99 3.17 17.63
N LYS A 66 -14.02 2.75 16.87
CA LYS A 66 -13.97 1.57 16.02
C LYS A 66 -13.45 1.90 14.61
N TYR A 67 -13.60 0.96 13.69
CA TYR A 67 -12.96 1.00 12.37
C TYR A 67 -13.21 2.32 11.63
N ALA A 68 -14.43 2.87 11.62
CA ALA A 68 -14.73 4.12 10.91
C ALA A 68 -13.88 5.29 11.45
N ASP A 69 -13.90 5.53 12.75
CA ASP A 69 -13.12 6.60 13.38
C ASP A 69 -11.61 6.42 13.16
N GLN A 70 -11.12 5.18 13.24
CA GLN A 70 -9.70 4.89 13.00
C GLN A 70 -9.32 5.09 11.54
N ALA A 71 -10.19 4.73 10.60
CA ALA A 71 -9.96 4.90 9.17
C ALA A 71 -9.96 6.40 8.81
N GLU A 72 -10.88 7.18 9.36
CA GLU A 72 -10.89 8.63 9.21
C GLU A 72 -9.64 9.28 9.80
N ALA A 73 -9.20 8.83 10.98
CA ALA A 73 -7.96 9.30 11.59
C ALA A 73 -6.73 8.97 10.73
N TYR A 74 -6.69 7.77 10.15
CA TYR A 74 -5.63 7.35 9.22
C TYR A 74 -5.60 8.22 7.96
N VAL A 75 -6.76 8.43 7.32
CA VAL A 75 -6.86 9.29 6.11
C VAL A 75 -6.48 10.73 6.45
N ARG A 76 -6.84 11.23 7.64
CA ARG A 76 -6.43 12.56 8.08
C ARG A 76 -4.92 12.66 8.30
N ALA A 77 -4.31 11.61 8.86
CA ALA A 77 -2.87 11.55 9.06
C ALA A 77 -2.10 11.38 7.73
N CYS A 78 -2.74 10.74 6.75
CA CYS A 78 -2.14 10.38 5.46
C CYS A 78 -3.16 10.62 4.33
N PRO A 79 -3.37 11.88 3.94
CA PRO A 79 -4.32 12.21 2.90
C PRO A 79 -3.88 11.56 1.58
N PRO A 80 -4.80 11.01 0.78
CA PRO A 80 -4.47 10.57 -0.56
C PRO A 80 -3.90 11.76 -1.35
N GLY A 81 -2.84 11.53 -2.13
CA GLY A 81 -2.33 12.54 -3.05
C GLY A 81 -3.39 12.85 -4.11
N ASP A 82 -3.39 14.09 -4.61
CA ASP A 82 -4.22 14.55 -5.73
C ASP A 82 -3.80 13.90 -7.06
#